data_AF-A0A6C0DPM9-F1
#
_entry.id   AF-A0A6C0DPM9-F1
#
_cell.length_a   1.000
_cell.length_b   1.000
_cell.length_c   1.000
_cell.angle_alpha   90.00
_cell.angle_beta   90.00
_cell.angle_gamma   90.00
#
_symmetry.space_group_name_H-M   'P 1'
#
loop_
_entity.id
_entity.type
_entity.pdbx_description
1 polymer ?
#
loop_
_entity_poly.entity_id
_entity_poly.type
_entity_poly.pdbx_seq_one_letter_code
_entity_poly.pdbx_strand_id
1 'polypeptide(L)'
;MHHSDDIECVPMQSWYVYCLATYNAPICTYIGATVDRDRRLRQHNGELKGGAKKTSMRKGDWYRVCSVSGFTDSHKALSFEWHWKQFSRKLQGTPLEKREKGLKICLEWASKLWPELVLEVV
;
A
#
# COMPACT_ATOMS: atom_id res chain seq x y z
N MET A 1 -38.36 2.92 30.16
CA MET A 1 -36.93 2.59 30.32
C MET A 1 -36.37 2.39 28.93
N HIS A 2 -35.86 3.47 28.34
CA HIS A 2 -35.18 3.43 27.04
C HIS A 2 -33.76 2.91 27.29
N HIS A 3 -33.46 1.70 26.82
CA HIS A 3 -32.08 1.32 26.54
C HIS A 3 -31.90 1.48 25.04
N SER A 4 -31.28 2.60 24.68
CA SER A 4 -30.79 2.86 23.34
C SER A 4 -29.73 1.82 23.04
N ASP A 5 -29.99 0.96 22.07
CA ASP A 5 -28.95 0.15 21.45
C ASP A 5 -28.02 1.12 20.72
N ASP A 6 -26.94 1.52 21.39
CA ASP A 6 -25.84 2.22 20.74
C ASP A 6 -25.26 1.29 19.68
N ILE A 7 -25.69 1.51 18.42
CA ILE A 7 -25.05 0.96 17.24
C ILE A 7 -23.65 1.57 17.21
N GLU A 8 -22.68 0.91 17.82
CA GLU A 8 -21.28 1.19 17.55
C GLU A 8 -21.07 1.01 16.05
N CYS A 9 -20.88 2.14 15.35
CA CYS A 9 -20.50 2.13 13.94
C CYS A 9 -19.13 1.44 13.86
N VAL A 10 -19.12 0.14 13.58
CA VAL A 10 -17.88 -0.60 13.35
C VAL A 10 -17.15 0.12 12.22
N PRO A 11 -15.97 0.73 12.47
CA PRO A 11 -15.30 1.51 11.44
C PRO A 11 -15.02 0.58 10.27
N MET A 12 -15.57 0.92 9.10
CA MET A 12 -15.36 0.12 7.91
C MET A 12 -13.86 -0.06 7.69
N GLN A 13 -13.42 -1.30 7.67
CA GLN A 13 -12.00 -1.63 7.62
C GLN A 13 -11.40 -1.07 6.32
N SER A 14 -10.58 -0.03 6.44
CA SER A 14 -9.99 0.65 5.30
C SER A 14 -8.78 -0.13 4.79
N TRP A 15 -8.72 -0.30 3.49
CA TRP A 15 -7.57 -0.87 2.80
C TRP A 15 -6.57 0.23 2.46
N TYR A 16 -5.30 -0.15 2.45
CA TYR A 16 -4.17 0.67 2.08
C TYR A 16 -3.38 -0.03 0.98
N VAL A 17 -2.93 0.75 -0.01
CA VAL A 17 -1.91 0.30 -0.97
C VAL A 17 -0.62 1.03 -0.65
N TYR A 18 0.48 0.31 -0.44
CA TYR A 18 1.73 0.89 0.05
C TYR A 18 2.91 0.53 -0.84
N CYS A 19 3.96 1.35 -0.76
CA CYS A 19 5.27 1.05 -1.31
C CYS A 19 6.31 0.93 -0.20
N LEU A 20 7.12 -0.13 -0.25
CA LEU A 20 8.30 -0.32 0.58
C LEU A 20 9.57 -0.23 -0.26
N ALA A 21 10.66 0.17 0.36
CA ALA A 21 12.00 0.09 -0.19
C ALA A 21 12.99 -0.47 0.83
N THR A 22 14.13 -0.95 0.36
CA THR A 22 15.25 -1.34 1.23
C THR A 22 16.14 -0.14 1.55
N TYR A 23 16.71 -0.08 2.76
CA TYR A 23 17.72 0.92 3.09
C TYR A 23 19.02 0.66 2.34
N ASN A 24 19.42 -0.61 2.28
CA ASN A 24 20.71 -1.01 1.73
C ASN A 24 20.63 -1.41 0.26
N ALA A 25 21.73 -1.16 -0.46
CA ALA A 25 21.86 -1.52 -1.86
C ALA A 25 21.95 -3.05 -2.07
N PRO A 26 21.57 -3.55 -3.26
CA PRO A 26 20.75 -2.87 -4.26
C PRO A 26 19.36 -2.51 -3.72
N ILE A 27 18.90 -1.29 -4.01
CA ILE A 27 17.58 -0.81 -3.61
C ILE A 27 16.51 -1.69 -4.27
N CYS A 28 15.75 -2.38 -3.43
CA CYS A 28 14.61 -3.19 -3.85
C CYS A 28 13.33 -2.46 -3.50
N THR A 29 12.28 -2.60 -4.32
CA THR A 29 10.95 -2.03 -4.02
C THR A 29 9.88 -3.11 -3.99
N TYR A 30 8.88 -2.90 -3.14
CA TYR A 30 7.69 -3.74 -3.06
C TYR A 30 6.45 -2.84 -3.06
N ILE A 31 5.39 -3.27 -3.75
CA ILE A 31 4.06 -2.66 -3.67
C ILE A 31 3.09 -3.75 -3.26
N GLY A 32 2.22 -3.47 -2.30
CA GLY A 32 1.18 -4.39 -1.85
C GLY A 32 -0.02 -3.67 -1.26
N ALA A 33 -1.10 -4.42 -1.04
CA ALA A 33 -2.28 -3.97 -0.31
C ALA A 33 -2.42 -4.64 1.07
N THR A 34 -3.01 -3.93 2.03
CA THR A 34 -3.30 -4.44 3.39
C THR A 34 -4.31 -3.57 4.12
N VAL A 35 -4.98 -4.11 5.14
CA VAL A 35 -5.77 -3.33 6.11
C VAL A 35 -4.92 -2.78 7.27
N ASP A 36 -3.70 -3.29 7.45
CA ASP A 36 -2.79 -2.90 8.54
C ASP A 36 -1.34 -2.78 8.04
N ARG A 37 -0.95 -1.54 7.75
CA ARG A 37 0.36 -1.21 7.15
C ARG A 37 1.53 -1.51 8.11
N ASP A 38 1.33 -1.30 9.41
CA ASP A 38 2.39 -1.43 10.41
C ASP A 38 2.66 -2.90 10.72
N ARG A 39 1.60 -3.69 10.93
CA ARG A 39 1.72 -5.14 11.03
C ARG A 39 2.36 -5.72 9.78
N ARG A 40 1.99 -5.25 8.59
CA ARG A 40 2.56 -5.75 7.34
C ARG A 40 4.03 -5.40 7.18
N LEU A 41 4.46 -4.20 7.56
CA LEU A 41 5.88 -3.83 7.57
C LEU A 41 6.70 -4.75 8.50
N ARG A 42 6.20 -5.01 9.71
CA ARG A 42 6.83 -5.93 10.67
C ARG A 42 6.91 -7.37 10.14
N GLN A 43 5.91 -7.83 9.38
CA GLN A 43 5.96 -9.10 8.67
C GLN A 43 7.04 -9.14 7.58
N HIS A 44 7.21 -8.06 6.81
CA HIS A 44 8.29 -7.94 5.82
C HIS A 44 9.67 -7.91 6.48
N ASN A 45 9.80 -7.25 7.64
CA ASN A 45 11.02 -7.21 8.43
C ASN A 45 11.29 -8.47 9.25
N GLY A 46 10.38 -9.45 9.23
CA GLY A 46 10.57 -10.75 9.88
C GLY A 46 10.32 -10.76 11.39
N GLU A 47 9.81 -9.65 11.95
CA GLU A 47 9.38 -9.57 13.35
C GLU A 47 8.11 -10.39 13.61
N LEU A 48 7.26 -10.54 12.58
CA LEU A 48 6.00 -11.29 12.64
C LEU A 48 5.96 -12.37 11.54
N LYS A 49 5.25 -13.48 11.81
CA LYS A 49 4.97 -14.52 10.81
C LYS A 49 3.99 -14.02 9.74
N GLY A 50 4.10 -14.56 8.52
CA GLY A 50 3.16 -14.26 7.41
C GLY A 50 3.66 -13.26 6.37
N GLY A 51 4.96 -12.93 6.34
CA GLY A 51 5.55 -12.10 5.28
C GLY A 51 5.60 -12.80 3.91
N ALA A 52 5.63 -12.01 2.84
CA ALA A 52 5.74 -12.53 1.48
C ALA A 52 7.09 -13.25 1.27
N LYS A 53 7.08 -14.43 0.62
CA LYS A 53 8.30 -15.22 0.35
C LYS A 53 9.38 -14.41 -0.37
N LYS A 54 9.00 -13.46 -1.23
CA LYS A 54 9.95 -12.64 -2.01
C LYS A 54 10.71 -11.60 -1.17
N THR A 55 10.21 -11.25 0.01
CA THR A 55 10.82 -10.23 0.88
C THR A 55 11.59 -10.82 2.06
N SER A 56 11.53 -12.14 2.26
CA SER A 56 12.20 -12.84 3.36
C SER A 56 13.74 -12.81 3.28
N MET A 57 14.29 -12.45 2.12
CA MET A 57 15.75 -12.32 1.90
C MET A 57 16.33 -10.99 2.41
N ARG A 58 15.48 -10.01 2.75
CA ARG A 58 15.87 -8.65 3.16
C ARG A 58 15.20 -8.24 4.48
N LYS A 59 15.05 -9.21 5.40
CA LYS A 59 14.44 -8.96 6.72
C LYS A 59 15.20 -7.87 7.46
N GLY A 60 14.49 -6.95 8.10
CA GLY A 60 15.04 -5.81 8.83
C GLY A 60 15.51 -4.65 7.95
N ASP A 61 15.47 -4.78 6.62
CA ASP A 61 15.98 -3.77 5.69
C ASP A 61 14.86 -2.95 5.04
N TRP A 62 13.59 -3.31 5.25
CA TRP A 62 12.45 -2.63 4.62
C TRP A 62 11.98 -1.43 5.44
N TYR A 63 11.69 -0.33 4.75
CA TYR A 63 10.95 0.81 5.27
C TYR A 63 9.80 1.20 4.35
N ARG A 64 8.80 1.86 4.94
CA ARG A 64 7.65 2.36 4.19
C ARG A 64 8.01 3.69 3.53
N VAL A 65 7.87 3.73 2.21
CA VAL A 65 8.11 4.93 1.40
C VAL A 65 6.87 5.80 1.37
N CYS A 66 5.72 5.21 1.06
CA CYS A 66 4.44 5.89 1.02
C CYS A 66 3.27 4.90 1.07
N SER A 67 2.06 5.42 1.21
CA SER A 67 0.82 4.64 1.15
C SER A 67 -0.36 5.49 0.68
N VAL A 68 -1.33 4.84 0.05
CA VAL A 68 -2.60 5.41 -0.38
C VAL A 68 -3.70 4.75 0.45
N SER A 69 -4.58 5.56 1.04
CA SER A 69 -5.73 5.15 1.87
C SER A 69 -7.06 5.47 1.17
N GLY A 70 -8.19 5.25 1.84
CA GLY A 70 -9.53 5.56 1.33
C GLY A 70 -10.21 4.42 0.56
N PHE A 71 -9.57 3.26 0.45
CA PHE A 71 -10.18 2.09 -0.18
C PHE A 71 -11.13 1.40 0.81
N THR A 72 -12.43 1.46 0.55
CA THR A 72 -13.46 0.77 1.36
C THR A 72 -13.61 -0.71 1.01
N ASP A 73 -13.03 -1.14 -0.10
CA ASP A 73 -13.10 -2.52 -0.57
C ASP A 73 -11.74 -3.02 -1.09
N SER A 74 -11.50 -4.31 -0.86
CA SER A 74 -10.29 -5.02 -1.26
C SER A 74 -10.09 -5.07 -2.77
N HIS A 75 -11.15 -5.15 -3.57
CA HIS A 75 -11.02 -5.19 -5.03
C HIS A 75 -10.50 -3.86 -5.58
N LYS A 76 -10.97 -2.72 -5.05
CA LYS A 76 -10.44 -1.40 -5.43
C LYS A 76 -8.95 -1.28 -5.07
N ALA A 77 -8.57 -1.69 -3.87
CA ALA A 77 -7.17 -1.66 -3.42
C ALA A 77 -6.26 -2.57 -4.27
N LEU A 78 -6.69 -3.80 -4.55
CA LEU A 78 -5.94 -4.75 -5.37
C LEU A 78 -5.85 -4.31 -6.83
N SER A 79 -6.91 -3.70 -7.37
CA SER A 79 -6.91 -3.10 -8.70
C SER A 79 -5.91 -1.94 -8.80
N PHE A 80 -5.89 -1.05 -7.81
CA PHE A 80 -4.91 0.03 -7.72
C PHE A 80 -3.48 -0.50 -7.61
N GLU A 81 -3.24 -1.50 -6.74
CA GLU A 81 -1.94 -2.17 -6.60
C GLU A 81 -1.44 -2.71 -7.94
N TRP A 82 -2.30 -3.38 -8.69
CA TRP A 82 -1.96 -3.95 -9.99
C TRP A 82 -1.62 -2.85 -11.01
N HIS A 83 -2.45 -1.82 -11.12
CA HIS A 83 -2.22 -0.71 -12.06
C HIS A 83 -0.93 0.04 -11.74
N TRP A 84 -0.68 0.34 -10.46
CA TRP A 84 0.57 0.98 -10.03
C TRP A 84 1.79 0.13 -10.42
N LYS A 85 1.72 -1.20 -10.23
CA LYS A 85 2.78 -2.12 -10.70
C LYS A 85 2.95 -2.07 -12.21
N GLN A 86 1.87 -2.07 -13.00
CA GLN A 86 1.93 -2.04 -14.46
C GLN A 86 2.50 -0.73 -14.99
N PHE A 87 2.00 0.42 -14.52
CA PHE A 87 2.49 1.73 -14.91
C PHE A 87 3.97 1.90 -14.58
N SER A 88 4.43 1.36 -13.44
CA SER A 88 5.85 1.41 -13.06
C SER A 88 6.77 0.63 -14.00
N ARG A 89 6.31 -0.46 -14.65
CA ARG A 89 7.19 -1.42 -15.37
C ARG A 89 7.95 -0.77 -16.53
N LYS A 90 7.24 0.03 -17.32
CA LYS A 90 7.74 0.62 -18.57
C LYS A 90 8.54 1.91 -18.38
N LEU A 91 8.60 2.43 -17.15
CA LEU A 91 9.28 3.69 -16.86
C LEU A 91 10.79 3.51 -16.72
N GLN A 92 11.52 4.58 -17.01
CA GLN A 92 12.97 4.67 -16.85
C GLN A 92 13.34 5.38 -15.53
N GLY A 93 14.48 4.99 -14.96
CA GLY A 93 15.02 5.49 -13.70
C GLY A 93 15.34 4.37 -12.71
N THR A 94 15.75 4.77 -11.50
CA THR A 94 15.96 3.91 -10.35
C THR A 94 14.65 3.21 -9.93
N PRO A 95 14.72 2.13 -9.14
CA PRO A 95 13.52 1.44 -8.66
C PRO A 95 12.51 2.36 -7.97
N LEU A 96 12.97 3.32 -7.16
CA LEU A 96 12.13 4.29 -6.46
C LEU A 96 11.50 5.31 -7.41
N GLU A 97 12.28 5.94 -8.30
CA GLU A 97 11.76 6.89 -9.28
C GLU A 97 10.68 6.27 -10.17
N LYS A 98 10.87 5.00 -10.56
CA LYS A 98 9.85 4.25 -11.31
C LYS A 98 8.56 4.09 -10.53
N ARG A 99 8.63 3.84 -9.21
CA ARG A 99 7.42 3.72 -8.36
C ARG A 99 6.75 5.07 -8.16
N GLU A 100 7.53 6.13 -7.96
CA GLU A 100 7.00 7.49 -7.79
C GLU A 100 6.28 7.97 -9.06
N LYS A 101 6.93 7.88 -10.22
CA LYS A 101 6.30 8.22 -11.52
C LYS A 101 5.09 7.34 -11.81
N GLY A 102 5.20 6.04 -11.53
CA GLY A 102 4.08 5.10 -11.67
C GLY A 102 2.90 5.42 -10.75
N LEU A 103 3.16 5.93 -9.54
CA LEU A 103 2.12 6.34 -8.60
C LEU A 103 1.35 7.55 -9.14
N LYS A 104 2.06 8.58 -9.65
CA LYS A 104 1.44 9.78 -10.22
C LYS A 104 0.46 9.41 -11.35
N ILE A 105 0.89 8.56 -12.28
CA ILE A 105 0.03 8.05 -13.37
C ILE A 105 -1.16 7.25 -12.80
N CYS A 106 -0.92 6.42 -11.80
CA CYS A 106 -1.97 5.60 -11.18
C CYS A 106 -3.02 6.45 -10.46
N LEU A 107 -2.61 7.53 -9.80
CA LEU A 107 -3.51 8.48 -9.13
C LEU A 107 -4.35 9.24 -10.15
N GLU A 108 -3.75 9.73 -11.23
CA GLU A 108 -4.49 10.37 -12.33
C GLU A 108 -5.52 9.42 -12.95
N TRP A 109 -5.14 8.16 -13.17
CA TRP A 109 -6.06 7.12 -13.65
C TRP A 109 -7.20 6.85 -12.64
N ALA A 110 -6.87 6.69 -11.37
CA ALA A 110 -7.85 6.40 -10.32
C ALA A 110 -8.81 7.56 -10.08
N SER A 111 -8.34 8.80 -10.13
CA SER A 111 -9.18 10.01 -9.92
C SER A 111 -10.32 10.13 -10.93
N LYS A 112 -10.16 9.57 -12.14
CA LYS A 112 -11.19 9.53 -13.18
C LYS A 112 -12.28 8.49 -12.90
N LEU A 113 -11.98 7.48 -12.07
CA LEU A 113 -12.84 6.34 -11.79
C LEU A 113 -13.46 6.39 -10.38
N TRP A 114 -12.72 6.96 -9.41
CA TRP A 114 -13.03 7.00 -7.99
C TRP A 114 -12.72 8.39 -7.41
N PRO A 115 -13.58 9.39 -7.64
CA PRO A 115 -13.37 10.76 -7.14
C PRO A 115 -13.32 10.87 -5.61
N GLU A 116 -13.73 9.83 -4.88
CA GLU A 116 -13.77 9.78 -3.41
C GLU A 116 -12.44 9.42 -2.71
N LEU A 117 -11.36 9.07 -3.44
CA LEU A 117 -10.10 8.64 -2.83
C LEU A 117 -9.26 9.83 -2.31
N VAL A 118 -9.05 9.88 -0.99
CA VAL A 118 -8.18 10.86 -0.31
C VAL A 118 -6.75 10.31 -0.21
N LEU A 119 -5.78 11.04 -0.76
CA LEU A 119 -4.37 10.71 -0.66
C LEU A 119 -3.76 11.29 0.62
N GLU A 120 -3.34 10.43 1.55
CA GLU A 120 -2.43 10.81 2.64
C GLU A 120 -0.99 10.51 2.22
N VAL A 121 -0.25 11.54 1.81
CA VAL A 121 1.21 11.44 1.69
C VAL A 121 1.78 11.62 3.10
N VAL A 122 2.45 10.59 3.61
CA VAL A 122 3.18 10.64 4.90
C VAL A 122 4.48 11.41 4.71
#